data_AF-A0A7W0H7K4-F1
#
_entry.id   AF-A0A7W0H7K4-F1
#
_cell.length_a   1.000
_cell.length_b   1.000
_cell.length_c   1.000
_cell.angle_alpha   90.00
_cell.angle_beta   90.00
_cell.angle_gamma   90.00
#
_symmetry.space_group_name_H-M   'P 1'
#
loop_
_entity.id
_entity.type
_entity.pdbx_description
1 polymer ?
#
loop_
_entity_poly.entity_id
_entity_poly.type
_entity_poly.pdbx_seq_one_letter_code
_entity_poly.pdbx_strand_id
1 'polypeptide(L)' 'MSLTDRIPSDPTPDALYNAFEGWTTEQGLELYPAQTEALIEIVDGANVILATPTGSGKSLVAVGAHFTALAHG' A
#
# COMPACT_ATOMS: atom_id res chain seq x y z
N MET A 1 -12.89 2.36 10.16
CA MET A 1 -12.75 0.97 9.67
C MET A 1 -11.27 0.64 9.66
N SER A 2 -10.86 -0.56 10.09
CA SER A 2 -9.44 -0.92 10.08
C SER A 2 -8.99 -1.25 8.66
N LEU A 3 -7.68 -1.18 8.39
CA LEU A 3 -7.14 -1.53 7.07
C LEU A 3 -7.39 -3.01 6.73
N THR A 4 -7.35 -3.90 7.71
CA THR A 4 -7.60 -5.33 7.50
C THR A 4 -9.04 -5.63 7.10
N ASP A 5 -9.99 -4.78 7.48
CA ASP A 5 -11.39 -4.91 7.04
C ASP A 5 -11.58 -4.56 5.55
N ARG A 6 -10.56 -4.00 4.89
CA ARG A 6 -10.57 -3.59 3.47
C ARG A 6 -9.95 -4.64 2.54
N ILE A 7 -9.52 -5.79 3.06
CA ILE A 7 -8.95 -6.85 2.21
C ILE A 7 -10.02 -7.30 1.20
N PRO A 8 -9.77 -7.17 -0.11
CA PRO A 8 -10.73 -7.56 -1.13
C PRO A 8 -10.91 -9.07 -1.16
N SER A 9 -12.10 -9.54 -1.55
CA SER A 9 -12.36 -10.98 -1.73
C SER A 9 -11.55 -11.59 -2.88
N ASP A 10 -11.19 -10.79 -3.88
CA ASP A 10 -10.30 -11.13 -4.98
C ASP A 10 -9.11 -10.15 -4.97
N PRO A 11 -7.92 -10.55 -4.50
CA PRO A 11 -6.79 -9.68 -4.27
C PRO A 11 -5.99 -9.43 -5.55
N THR A 12 -6.63 -8.82 -6.55
CA THR A 12 -5.91 -8.33 -7.74
C THR A 12 -5.03 -7.12 -7.37
N PRO A 13 -3.94 -6.85 -8.11
CA PRO A 13 -3.08 -5.70 -7.83
C PRO A 13 -3.85 -4.38 -7.75
N ASP A 14 -4.72 -4.11 -8.73
CA ASP A 14 -5.59 -2.92 -8.74
C ASP A 14 -6.53 -2.88 -7.52
N ALA A 15 -7.12 -4.02 -7.12
CA ALA A 15 -8.02 -4.06 -5.97
C ALA A 15 -7.27 -3.75 -4.67
N LEU A 16 -6.04 -4.25 -4.53
CA LEU A 16 -5.21 -4.00 -3.36
C LEU A 16 -4.73 -2.55 -3.31
N TYR A 17 -4.26 -2.00 -4.43
CA TYR A 17 -3.83 -0.60 -4.50
C TYR A 17 -4.98 0.34 -4.15
N ASN A 18 -6.15 0.17 -4.79
CA ASN A 18 -7.31 1.03 -4.57
C ASN A 18 -7.84 0.93 -3.13
N ALA A 19 -7.86 -0.27 -2.55
CA ALA A 19 -8.27 -0.47 -1.16
C ALA A 19 -7.33 0.26 -0.18
N PHE A 20 -6.03 0.18 -0.42
CA PHE A 20 -5.02 0.83 0.41
C PHE A 20 -5.07 2.36 0.26
N GLU A 21 -5.09 2.86 -0.98
CA GLU A 21 -5.17 4.30 -1.29
C GLU A 21 -6.44 4.94 -0.71
N GLY A 22 -7.58 4.26 -0.85
CA GLY A 22 -8.85 4.69 -0.26
C GLY A 22 -8.76 4.76 1.27
N TRP A 23 -8.18 3.75 1.91
CA TRP A 23 -7.96 3.76 3.36
C TRP A 23 -7.04 4.91 3.80
N THR A 24 -5.93 5.16 3.09
CA THR A 24 -5.03 6.28 3.41
C THR A 24 -5.71 7.64 3.24
N THR A 25 -6.50 7.79 2.19
CA THR A 25 -7.26 9.03 1.91
C THR A 25 -8.27 9.31 3.03
N GLU A 26 -8.96 8.28 3.52
CA GLU A 26 -9.87 8.41 4.67
C GLU A 26 -9.17 8.82 5.97
N GLN A 27 -7.87 8.56 6.11
CA GLN A 27 -7.05 9.06 7.23
C GLN A 27 -6.56 10.51 7.03
N GLY A 28 -6.94 11.17 5.93
CA GLY A 28 -6.47 12.51 5.58
C GLY A 28 -5.02 12.53 5.06
N LEU A 29 -4.54 11.39 4.54
CA LEU A 29 -3.21 11.26 3.94
C LEU A 29 -3.33 11.20 2.41
N GLU A 30 -2.48 11.96 1.74
CA GLU A 30 -2.24 11.84 0.31
C GLU A 30 -0.89 11.16 0.10
N LEU A 31 -0.85 10.14 -0.75
CA LEU A 31 0.38 9.40 -1.02
C LEU A 31 1.35 10.30 -1.81
N TYR A 32 2.63 10.27 -1.42
CA TYR A 32 3.67 10.88 -2.23
C TYR A 32 3.89 10.07 -3.51
N PRO A 33 4.36 10.70 -4.62
CA PRO A 33 4.60 9.99 -5.88
C PRO A 33 5.46 8.72 -5.72
N ALA A 34 6.55 8.81 -4.97
CA ALA A 34 7.42 7.66 -4.70
C ALA A 34 6.76 6.56 -3.83
N GLN A 35 5.74 6.90 -3.04
CA GLN A 35 4.96 5.90 -2.29
C GLN A 35 3.96 5.19 -3.20
N THR A 36 3.27 5.93 -4.06
CA THR A 36 2.37 5.38 -5.09
C THR A 36 3.11 4.41 -6.00
N GLU A 37 4.24 4.84 -6.58
CA GLU A 37 5.07 3.98 -7.43
C GLU A 37 5.50 2.71 -6.69
N ALA A 38 5.99 2.84 -5.46
CA ALA A 38 6.39 1.69 -4.67
C ALA A 38 5.23 0.74 -4.36
N LEU A 39 4.04 1.28 -4.06
CA LEU A 39 2.87 0.47 -3.74
C LEU A 39 2.36 -0.29 -4.96
N ILE A 40 2.36 0.32 -6.16
CA ILE A 40 2.01 -0.33 -7.43
C ILE A 40 2.94 -1.54 -7.66
N GLU A 41 4.25 -1.33 -7.58
CA GLU A 41 5.23 -2.40 -7.76
C GLU A 41 5.07 -3.52 -6.72
N ILE A 42 4.76 -3.17 -5.47
CA ILE A 42 4.54 -4.13 -4.38
C ILE A 42 3.28 -4.98 -4.64
N VAL A 43 2.16 -4.38 -5.04
CA VAL A 43 0.92 -5.13 -5.31
C VAL A 43 1.04 -6.01 -6.56
N ASP A 44 1.94 -5.67 -7.48
CA ASP A 44 2.33 -6.51 -8.62
C ASP A 44 3.34 -7.63 -8.24
N GLY A 45 3.75 -7.69 -6.97
CA GLY A 45 4.64 -8.73 -6.44
C GLY A 45 6.13 -8.48 -6.66
N ALA A 46 6.52 -7.26 -7.03
CA ALA A 46 7.92 -6.89 -7.19
C ALA A 46 8.61 -6.61 -5.86
N ASN A 47 9.94 -6.83 -5.82
CA ASN A 47 10.78 -6.40 -4.71
C ASN A 47 11.21 -4.95 -4.92
N VAL A 48 10.91 -4.08 -3.97
CA VAL A 48 11.16 -2.63 -4.09
C VAL A 48 12.28 -2.17 -3.15
N ILE A 49 13.22 -1.39 -3.68
CA ILE A 49 14.18 -0.61 -2.89
C ILE A 49 13.66 0.84 -2.84
N LEU A 50 13.06 1.23 -1.71
CA LEU A 50 12.54 2.59 -1.54
C LEU A 50 13.60 3.52 -0.93
N ALA A 51 14.45 4.09 -1.80
CA ALA A 51 15.55 4.96 -1.41
C ALA A 51 15.12 6.43 -1.16
N THR A 52 14.23 6.66 -0.19
CA THR A 52 13.80 8.01 0.22
C THR A 52 14.37 8.43 1.59
N PRO A 53 14.58 9.74 1.85
CA PRO A 53 15.00 10.22 3.17
C PRO A 53 14.06 9.84 4.32
N THR A 54 14.50 10.03 5.55
CA THR A 54 13.60 9.94 6.73
C THR A 54 12.51 11.02 6.65
N GLY A 55 11.35 10.75 7.25
CA GLY A 55 10.18 11.65 7.15
C GLY A 55 9.35 11.50 5.86
N SER A 56 9.86 10.82 4.83
CA SER A 56 9.12 10.59 3.57
C SER A 56 8.04 9.50 3.64
N GLY A 57 7.63 9.07 4.84
CA GLY A 57 6.54 8.10 5.02
C GLY A 57 6.84 6.65 4.57
N LYS A 58 8.10 6.19 4.54
CA LYS A 58 8.45 4.79 4.20
C LYS A 58 7.69 3.74 5.02
N SER A 59 7.41 4.05 6.28
CA SER A 59 6.61 3.17 7.15
C SER A 59 5.21 2.93 6.60
N LEU A 60 4.61 3.91 5.91
CA LEU A 60 3.31 3.74 5.27
C LEU A 60 3.39 2.74 4.10
N VAL A 61 4.45 2.81 3.29
CA VAL A 61 4.69 1.82 2.22
C VAL A 61 4.90 0.42 2.79
N ALA A 62 5.64 0.29 3.90
CA ALA A 62 5.79 -0.99 4.59
C ALA A 62 4.45 -1.55 5.10
N VAL A 63 3.55 -0.69 5.59
CA VAL A 63 2.18 -1.10 5.96
C VAL A 63 1.40 -1.60 4.75
N GLY A 64 1.55 -0.94 3.58
CA GLY A 64 1.00 -1.43 2.31
C GLY A 64 1.54 -2.80 1.92
N ALA A 65 2.85 -3.03 2.03
CA ALA A 65 3.44 -4.35 1.78
C ALA A 65 2.89 -5.44 2.69
N HIS A 66 2.68 -5.15 3.97
CA HIS A 66 2.06 -6.10 4.90
C HIS A 66 0.59 -6.35 4.58
N PHE A 67 -0.15 -5.33 4.15
CA PHE A 67 -1.53 -5.48 3.70
C PHE A 67 -1.62 -6.40 2.47
N THR A 68 -0.77 -6.17 1.46
CA THR A 68 -0.65 -7.05 0.28
C THR A 68 -0.32 -8.48 0.68
N ALA A 69 0.66 -8.68 1.57
CA ALA A 69 1.04 -10.01 2.05
C ALA A 69 -0.12 -10.72 2.76
N LEU A 70 -0.83 -10.00 3.64
CA LEU A 70 -1.97 -10.55 4.38
C LEU A 70 -3.13 -10.95 3.45
N ALA A 71 -3.33 -10.22 2.35
CA ALA A 71 -4.35 -10.54 1.36
C ALA A 71 -4.04 -11.81 0.54
N HIS A 72 -2.76 -12.17 0.42
CA HIS A 72 -2.31 -13.37 -0.31
C HIS A 72 -2.16 -14.63 0.56
N GLY A 73 -2.20 -14.50 1.89
CA GLY A 73 -2.18 -15.62 2.84
C GLY A 73 -0.77 -16.02 3.29
#